data_AF-A0A5N0VKJ3-F1
#
_entry.id   AF-A0A5N0VKJ3-F1
#
_cell.length_a   1.000
_cell.length_b   1.000
_cell.length_c   1.000
_cell.angle_alpha   90.00
_cell.angle_beta   90.00
_cell.angle_gamma   90.00
#
_symmetry.space_group_name_H-M   'P 1'
#
loop_
_entity.id
_entity.type
_entity.pdbx_description
1 polymer ?
#
loop_
_entity_poly.entity_id
_entity_poly.type
_entity_poly.pdbx_seq_one_letter_code
_entity_poly.pdbx_strand_id
1 'polypeptide(L)'
;MERTAGRPLAVTFRQARVVDAQPPDAPPVVEREPLSEAETAAVLRYLDAQPAVLVGSGLGPDIFSDGAEADVPESYHTDGVWVWHASVPHYLRKYGTPPEPDFLAHIRAQEFRPPYVDKLLRRTAAADLLGRPRPRADPRDLGPTSGDVAAQLETRTDPELEDPALLVMLAQRLGEQGVWPEAYRIAGRADGAWCLNSTEQGWEVAKYENGRPVEAWYFYRAEPAAQFLLGALLLHPARITAGHPTPLETSAELADWPIQPTEGEPPLTLLRNKRIVRLGAGTVVLRFGGDGGNLVHHDEARFPTTSLPIERENEEHKYRLCRPLSVIIGLAVPWASLPGGAVSYVLPKAIREHLADGSLERVVG
;
A
#
# COMPACT_ATOMS: atom_id res chain seq x y z
N MET A 1 -2.38 -4.45 28.91
CA MET A 1 -2.76 -5.73 28.28
C MET A 1 -1.52 -6.34 27.68
N GLU A 2 -1.01 -7.44 28.20
CA GLU A 2 0.13 -8.14 27.58
C GLU A 2 -0.36 -8.90 26.34
N ARG A 3 0.34 -8.71 25.23
CA ARG A 3 0.01 -9.27 23.92
C ARG A 3 1.20 -10.10 23.44
N THR A 4 1.04 -11.42 23.30
CA THR A 4 2.11 -12.33 22.87
C THR A 4 1.60 -13.27 21.79
N ALA A 5 2.35 -13.38 20.68
CA ALA A 5 1.96 -14.23 19.56
C ALA A 5 1.82 -15.68 20.00
N GLY A 6 0.79 -16.36 19.50
CA GLY A 6 0.50 -17.76 19.87
C GLY A 6 -0.14 -17.94 21.25
N ARG A 7 -0.35 -16.87 22.04
CA ARG A 7 -1.10 -16.93 23.31
C ARG A 7 -2.46 -16.23 23.19
N PRO A 8 -3.49 -16.65 23.94
CA PRO A 8 -4.73 -15.88 24.05
C PRO A 8 -4.51 -14.53 24.72
N LEU A 9 -5.39 -13.56 24.46
CA LEU A 9 -5.35 -12.25 25.12
C LEU A 9 -5.67 -12.38 26.62
N ALA A 10 -4.81 -11.78 27.44
CA ALA A 10 -5.04 -11.60 28.87
C ALA A 10 -5.91 -10.36 29.12
N VAL A 11 -7.21 -10.51 28.91
CA VAL A 11 -8.24 -9.49 29.14
C VAL A 11 -9.40 -10.03 29.96
N THR A 12 -10.06 -9.15 30.71
CA THR A 12 -11.28 -9.44 31.47
C THR A 12 -12.35 -8.45 31.05
N PHE A 13 -13.47 -8.95 30.55
CA PHE A 13 -14.61 -8.13 30.19
C PHE A 13 -15.57 -7.97 31.37
N ARG A 14 -16.15 -6.78 31.51
CA ARG A 14 -17.26 -6.51 32.43
C ARG A 14 -18.57 -6.71 31.68
N GLN A 15 -19.53 -7.42 32.26
CA GLN A 15 -20.85 -7.58 31.65
C GLN A 15 -21.81 -6.52 32.16
N ALA A 16 -22.44 -5.79 31.23
CA ALA A 16 -23.43 -4.78 31.56
C ALA A 16 -24.73 -5.44 32.01
N ARG A 17 -25.19 -5.08 33.21
CA ARG A 17 -26.44 -5.55 33.78
C ARG A 17 -27.63 -4.83 33.15
N VAL A 18 -28.56 -5.62 32.62
CA VAL A 18 -29.81 -5.12 32.03
C VAL A 18 -30.75 -4.60 33.12
N VAL A 19 -30.85 -5.32 34.24
CA VAL A 19 -31.70 -4.99 35.40
C VAL A 19 -30.88 -4.96 36.68
N ASP A 20 -31.35 -4.24 37.71
CA ASP A 20 -30.63 -4.13 38.99
C ASP A 20 -30.94 -5.30 39.92
N ALA A 21 -32.17 -5.82 39.87
CA ALA A 21 -32.57 -7.06 40.53
C ALA A 21 -33.67 -7.79 39.73
N GLN A 22 -33.65 -9.13 39.78
CA GLN A 22 -34.69 -9.99 39.21
C GLN A 22 -35.21 -10.95 40.30
N PRO A 23 -36.27 -10.59 41.03
CA PRO A 23 -36.89 -11.51 41.98
C PRO A 23 -37.57 -12.68 41.25
N PRO A 24 -37.64 -13.90 41.84
CA PRO A 24 -38.18 -15.09 41.17
C PRO A 24 -39.62 -14.98 40.68
N ASP A 25 -40.44 -14.15 41.33
CA ASP A 25 -41.88 -14.01 41.06
C ASP A 25 -42.32 -12.53 41.02
N ALA A 26 -41.43 -11.61 40.65
CA ALA A 26 -41.76 -10.19 40.52
C ALA A 26 -41.15 -9.57 39.25
N PRO A 27 -41.71 -8.45 38.77
CA PRO A 27 -41.15 -7.73 37.62
C PRO A 27 -39.68 -7.35 37.82
N PRO A 28 -38.91 -7.23 36.72
CA PRO A 28 -37.54 -6.71 36.76
C PRO A 28 -37.48 -5.34 37.43
N VAL A 29 -36.56 -5.17 38.39
CA VAL A 29 -36.36 -3.90 39.09
C VAL A 29 -35.23 -3.12 38.42
N VAL A 30 -35.52 -1.87 38.05
CA VAL A 30 -34.51 -0.89 37.61
C VAL A 30 -34.72 0.42 38.37
N GLU A 31 -33.75 0.77 39.21
CA GLU A 31 -33.76 2.00 40.00
C GLU A 31 -32.55 2.85 39.59
N ARG A 32 -32.71 3.58 38.48
CA ARG A 32 -31.63 4.37 37.86
C ARG A 32 -32.13 5.77 37.53
N GLU A 33 -31.26 6.77 37.71
CA GLU A 33 -31.59 8.16 37.37
C GLU A 33 -31.83 8.31 35.86
N PRO A 34 -32.98 8.87 35.43
CA PRO A 34 -33.27 9.11 34.03
C PRO A 34 -32.23 10.01 33.36
N LEU A 35 -31.94 9.73 32.09
CA LEU A 35 -31.04 10.56 31.29
C LEU A 35 -31.79 11.72 30.66
N SER A 36 -31.10 12.84 30.46
CA SER A 36 -31.61 13.92 29.61
C SER A 36 -31.75 13.44 28.16
N GLU A 37 -32.63 14.06 27.37
CA GLU A 37 -32.83 13.70 25.96
C GLU A 37 -31.52 13.72 25.13
N ALA A 38 -30.70 14.76 25.34
CA ALA A 38 -29.41 14.89 24.67
C ALA A 38 -28.43 13.77 25.05
N GLU A 39 -28.43 13.38 26.32
CA GLU A 39 -27.57 12.30 26.80
C GLU A 39 -28.06 10.93 26.33
N THR A 40 -29.37 10.68 26.34
CA THR A 40 -29.99 9.48 25.77
C THR A 40 -29.55 9.29 24.32
N ALA A 41 -29.63 10.33 23.49
CA ALA A 41 -29.19 10.27 22.10
C ALA A 41 -27.68 9.95 21.97
N ALA A 42 -26.83 10.53 22.83
CA ALA A 42 -25.39 10.28 22.82
C ALA A 42 -25.04 8.84 23.26
N VAL A 43 -25.71 8.33 24.30
CA VAL A 43 -25.53 6.96 24.80
C VAL A 43 -26.00 5.93 23.77
N LEU A 44 -27.16 6.14 23.14
CA LEU A 44 -27.64 5.24 22.08
C LEU A 44 -26.64 5.15 20.93
N ARG A 45 -26.12 6.29 20.47
CA ARG A 45 -25.09 6.31 19.42
C ARG A 45 -23.83 5.52 19.82
N TYR A 46 -23.39 5.62 21.08
CA TYR A 46 -22.26 4.84 21.58
C TYR A 46 -22.55 3.33 21.51
N LEU A 47 -23.71 2.91 22.01
CA LEU A 47 -24.11 1.50 22.10
C LEU A 47 -24.31 0.86 20.71
N ASP A 48 -24.84 1.61 19.75
CA ASP A 48 -25.14 1.13 18.40
C ASP A 48 -23.95 1.13 17.46
N ALA A 49 -22.96 1.99 17.70
CA ALA A 49 -21.80 2.12 16.82
C ALA A 49 -20.87 0.90 16.90
N GLN A 50 -20.93 0.11 17.97
CA GLN A 50 -20.06 -1.06 18.13
C GLN A 50 -20.64 -2.29 17.40
N PRO A 51 -19.85 -2.95 16.54
CA PRO A 51 -20.29 -4.17 15.86
C PRO A 51 -20.68 -5.27 16.84
N ALA A 52 -21.70 -6.05 16.50
CA ALA A 52 -22.04 -7.24 17.26
C ALA A 52 -20.88 -8.26 17.20
N VAL A 53 -20.49 -8.79 18.36
CA VAL A 53 -19.50 -9.86 18.50
C VAL A 53 -20.12 -11.24 18.48
N LEU A 54 -21.40 -11.33 18.85
CA LEU A 54 -22.21 -12.52 18.77
C LEU A 54 -23.61 -12.11 18.32
N VAL A 55 -24.15 -12.84 17.34
CA VAL A 55 -25.52 -12.65 16.83
C VAL A 55 -26.23 -13.97 16.97
N GLY A 56 -27.27 -13.99 17.79
CA GLY A 56 -28.20 -15.09 17.99
C GLY A 56 -29.22 -15.18 16.87
N SER A 57 -29.93 -16.30 16.82
CA SER A 57 -30.97 -16.54 15.82
C SER A 57 -32.29 -15.90 16.25
N GLY A 58 -32.54 -14.68 15.80
CA GLY A 58 -33.84 -14.02 15.93
C GLY A 58 -33.93 -12.98 17.04
N LEU A 59 -35.17 -12.71 17.47
CA LEU A 59 -35.51 -11.75 18.51
C LEU A 59 -35.91 -12.50 19.79
N GLY A 60 -35.39 -12.04 20.91
CA GLY A 60 -35.69 -12.52 22.24
C GLY A 60 -36.88 -11.81 22.87
N PRO A 61 -37.39 -12.33 24.01
CA PRO A 61 -38.51 -11.74 24.72
C PRO A 61 -38.14 -10.41 25.38
N ASP A 62 -39.06 -9.46 25.37
CA ASP A 62 -38.99 -8.25 26.16
C ASP A 62 -39.39 -8.56 27.62
N ILE A 63 -38.40 -8.46 28.51
CA ILE A 63 -38.55 -8.80 29.94
C ILE A 63 -39.45 -7.83 30.71
N PHE A 64 -39.70 -6.62 30.18
CA PHE A 64 -40.63 -5.65 30.77
C PHE A 64 -42.07 -5.84 30.26
N SER A 65 -42.28 -6.72 29.28
CA SER A 65 -43.60 -7.02 28.68
C SER A 65 -44.23 -8.33 29.18
N ASP A 66 -43.71 -8.91 30.27
CA ASP A 66 -44.01 -10.29 30.72
C ASP A 66 -43.82 -11.34 29.58
N GLY A 67 -42.92 -11.04 28.64
CA GLY A 67 -42.63 -11.88 27.47
C GLY A 67 -43.71 -11.88 26.37
N ALA A 68 -44.67 -10.94 26.41
CA ALA A 68 -45.71 -10.85 25.39
C ALA A 68 -45.19 -10.36 24.03
N GLU A 69 -44.09 -9.60 24.03
CA GLU A 69 -43.41 -9.12 22.83
C GLU A 69 -42.02 -9.78 22.70
N ALA A 70 -41.66 -10.16 21.47
CA ALA A 70 -40.34 -10.72 21.13
C ALA A 70 -39.68 -9.84 20.07
N ASP A 71 -39.29 -8.64 20.47
CA ASP A 71 -38.73 -7.59 19.61
C ASP A 71 -37.27 -7.22 19.97
N VAL A 72 -36.68 -7.88 20.97
CA VAL A 72 -35.34 -7.60 21.47
C VAL A 72 -34.30 -8.33 20.62
N PRO A 73 -33.35 -7.65 19.95
CA PRO A 73 -32.32 -8.36 19.20
C PRO A 73 -31.44 -9.23 20.10
N GLU A 74 -31.26 -10.49 19.73
CA GLU A 74 -30.36 -11.41 20.42
C GLU A 74 -28.91 -11.17 19.95
N SER A 75 -28.32 -10.04 20.30
CA SER A 75 -26.93 -9.75 19.94
C SER A 75 -26.15 -9.15 21.09
N TYR A 76 -24.85 -9.46 21.12
CA TYR A 76 -23.91 -8.93 22.10
C TYR A 76 -22.90 -8.04 21.41
N HIS A 77 -22.53 -6.96 22.09
CA HIS A 77 -21.63 -5.93 21.62
C HIS A 77 -20.53 -5.72 22.66
N THR A 78 -19.43 -5.09 22.26
CA THR A 78 -18.34 -4.74 23.19
C THR A 78 -17.61 -3.48 22.73
N ASP A 79 -17.10 -2.72 23.68
CA ASP A 79 -16.13 -1.63 23.48
C ASP A 79 -14.69 -2.04 23.87
N GLY A 80 -14.49 -3.33 24.14
CA GLY A 80 -13.21 -3.88 24.57
C GLY A 80 -13.02 -3.93 26.10
N VAL A 81 -13.86 -3.24 26.87
CA VAL A 81 -13.89 -3.32 28.34
C VAL A 81 -15.21 -3.90 28.83
N TRP A 82 -16.32 -3.40 28.30
CA TRP A 82 -17.67 -3.85 28.60
C TRP A 82 -18.21 -4.72 27.48
N VAL A 83 -19.06 -5.67 27.85
CA VAL A 83 -19.90 -6.47 26.96
C VAL A 83 -21.35 -6.23 27.37
N TRP A 84 -22.20 -5.84 26.43
CA TRP A 84 -23.62 -5.62 26.67
C TRP A 84 -24.48 -6.36 25.64
N HIS A 85 -25.67 -6.73 26.08
CA HIS A 85 -26.70 -7.26 25.20
C HIS A 85 -27.43 -6.11 24.48
N ALA A 86 -27.95 -6.35 23.27
CA ALA A 86 -28.70 -5.36 22.51
C ALA A 86 -30.04 -4.95 23.17
N SER A 87 -30.45 -5.66 24.21
CA SER A 87 -31.52 -5.21 25.11
C SER A 87 -31.21 -3.87 25.80
N VAL A 88 -29.94 -3.55 26.09
CA VAL A 88 -29.57 -2.28 26.74
C VAL A 88 -29.95 -1.07 25.89
N PRO A 89 -29.49 -0.93 24.62
CA PRO A 89 -29.97 0.16 23.77
C PRO A 89 -31.45 0.03 23.40
N HIS A 90 -32.00 -1.19 23.30
CA HIS A 90 -33.43 -1.37 23.03
C HIS A 90 -34.31 -0.79 24.15
N TYR A 91 -34.07 -1.14 25.41
CA TYR A 91 -34.85 -0.65 26.55
C TYR A 91 -34.61 0.84 26.84
N LEU A 92 -33.41 1.36 26.57
CA LEU A 92 -33.17 2.80 26.64
C LEU A 92 -34.07 3.57 25.65
N ARG A 93 -34.29 3.03 24.43
CA ARG A 93 -35.21 3.65 23.46
C ARG A 93 -36.68 3.48 23.85
N LYS A 94 -37.08 2.27 24.23
CA LYS A 94 -38.48 1.90 24.42
C LYS A 94 -39.05 2.41 25.73
N TYR A 95 -38.27 2.32 26.80
CA TYR A 95 -38.71 2.59 28.17
C TYR A 95 -37.95 3.75 28.85
N GLY A 96 -36.94 4.32 28.18
CA GLY A 96 -36.07 5.32 28.79
C GLY A 96 -35.12 4.75 29.85
N THR A 97 -34.96 3.42 29.91
CA THR A 97 -34.19 2.72 30.93
C THR A 97 -32.69 2.96 30.74
N PRO A 98 -32.01 3.70 31.64
CA PRO A 98 -30.57 3.96 31.53
C PRO A 98 -29.73 2.67 31.65
N PRO A 99 -28.56 2.57 31.00
CA PRO A 99 -27.56 1.54 31.31
C PRO A 99 -27.14 1.58 32.78
N GLU A 100 -26.54 0.50 33.28
CA GLU A 100 -26.12 0.48 34.69
C GLU A 100 -25.09 1.59 35.00
N PRO A 101 -25.05 2.13 36.24
CA PRO A 101 -24.29 3.35 36.56
C PRO A 101 -22.80 3.29 36.21
N ASP A 102 -22.13 2.17 36.49
CA ASP A 102 -20.70 1.99 36.19
C ASP A 102 -20.43 1.97 34.68
N PHE A 103 -21.34 1.37 33.90
CA PHE A 103 -21.21 1.34 32.45
C PHE A 103 -21.50 2.71 31.85
N LEU A 104 -22.53 3.41 32.36
CA LEU A 104 -22.83 4.78 31.95
C LEU A 104 -21.68 5.73 32.29
N ALA A 105 -21.04 5.58 33.46
CA ALA A 105 -19.84 6.34 33.83
C ALA A 105 -18.67 6.07 32.87
N HIS A 106 -18.50 4.81 32.43
CA HIS A 106 -17.52 4.45 31.41
C HIS A 106 -17.80 5.15 30.07
N ILE A 107 -19.05 5.11 29.60
CA ILE A 107 -19.48 5.77 28.35
C ILE A 107 -19.20 7.28 28.41
N ARG A 108 -19.52 7.93 29.54
CA ARG A 108 -19.24 9.35 29.79
C ARG A 108 -17.75 9.65 29.75
N ALA A 109 -16.92 8.80 30.38
CA ALA A 109 -15.47 8.95 30.38
C ALA A 109 -14.83 8.79 28.98
N GLN A 110 -15.50 8.10 28.06
CA GLN A 110 -15.13 8.01 26.64
C GLN A 110 -15.74 9.15 25.79
N GLU A 111 -16.32 10.18 26.42
CA GLU A 111 -17.00 11.29 25.73
C GLU A 111 -18.06 10.82 24.71
N PHE A 112 -18.74 9.70 25.01
CA PHE A 112 -19.72 9.08 24.12
C PHE A 112 -19.16 8.70 22.73
N ARG A 113 -17.84 8.48 22.63
CA ARG A 113 -17.15 8.02 21.42
C ARG A 113 -16.55 6.64 21.68
N PRO A 114 -17.15 5.57 21.15
CA PRO A 114 -16.68 4.25 21.47
C PRO A 114 -15.35 3.96 20.74
N PRO A 115 -14.41 3.26 21.38
CA PRO A 115 -13.10 2.98 20.79
C PRO A 115 -13.21 1.98 19.63
N TYR A 116 -12.17 1.93 18.80
CA TYR A 116 -12.02 0.84 17.85
C TYR A 116 -11.71 -0.47 18.59
N VAL A 117 -12.52 -1.49 18.37
CA VAL A 117 -12.31 -2.82 18.96
C VAL A 117 -11.75 -3.77 17.91
N ASP A 118 -10.49 -4.16 18.11
CA ASP A 118 -9.80 -5.04 17.19
C ASP A 118 -10.48 -6.42 17.08
N LYS A 119 -10.23 -7.08 15.94
CA LYS A 119 -10.88 -8.35 15.60
C LYS A 119 -10.55 -9.46 16.60
N LEU A 120 -9.34 -9.48 17.15
CA LEU A 120 -8.93 -10.48 18.12
C LEU A 120 -9.68 -10.29 19.45
N LEU A 121 -9.83 -9.05 19.90
CA LEU A 121 -10.55 -8.68 21.11
C LEU A 121 -12.04 -9.02 20.99
N ARG A 122 -12.67 -8.72 19.84
CA ARG A 122 -14.05 -9.13 19.53
C ARG A 122 -14.24 -10.64 19.55
N ARG A 123 -13.34 -11.40 18.91
CA ARG A 123 -13.37 -12.87 18.93
C ARG A 123 -13.14 -13.43 20.34
N THR A 124 -12.36 -12.75 21.15
CA THR A 124 -12.12 -13.11 22.55
C THR A 124 -13.39 -12.92 23.38
N ALA A 125 -14.07 -11.77 23.23
CA ALA A 125 -15.36 -11.51 23.88
C ALA A 125 -16.43 -12.55 23.48
N ALA A 126 -16.52 -12.88 22.18
CA ALA A 126 -17.44 -13.91 21.69
C ALA A 126 -17.13 -15.30 22.25
N ALA A 127 -15.85 -15.66 22.38
CA ALA A 127 -15.44 -16.93 22.97
C ALA A 127 -15.83 -17.03 24.46
N ASP A 128 -15.64 -15.95 25.21
CA ASP A 128 -16.04 -15.86 26.62
C ASP A 128 -17.56 -16.02 26.80
N LEU A 129 -18.36 -15.33 25.96
CA LEU A 129 -19.83 -15.45 25.95
C LEU A 129 -20.31 -16.87 25.64
N LEU A 130 -19.62 -17.59 24.75
CA LEU A 130 -19.97 -18.95 24.34
C LEU A 130 -19.38 -20.03 25.26
N GLY A 131 -18.59 -19.66 26.28
CA GLY A 131 -17.85 -20.61 27.12
C GLY A 131 -16.83 -21.45 26.34
N ARG A 132 -16.31 -20.92 25.22
CA ARG A 132 -15.36 -21.62 24.33
C ARG A 132 -13.92 -21.17 24.62
N PRO A 133 -12.92 -22.00 24.26
CA PRO A 133 -11.51 -21.59 24.35
C PRO A 133 -11.24 -20.29 23.57
N ARG A 134 -10.55 -19.34 24.22
CA ARG A 134 -10.15 -18.06 23.61
C ARG A 134 -9.22 -18.28 22.40
N PRO A 135 -9.35 -17.48 21.33
CA PRO A 135 -8.47 -17.56 20.18
C PRO A 135 -7.03 -17.17 20.57
N ARG A 136 -6.05 -17.83 19.94
CA ARG A 136 -4.65 -17.41 20.01
C ARG A 136 -4.42 -16.24 19.07
N ALA A 137 -3.57 -15.32 19.49
CA ALA A 137 -3.18 -14.18 18.66
C ALA A 137 -2.25 -14.60 17.50
N ASP A 138 -2.57 -14.17 16.28
CA ASP A 138 -1.67 -14.23 15.12
C ASP A 138 -0.64 -13.08 15.24
N PRO A 139 0.60 -13.21 14.72
CA PRO A 139 1.53 -12.09 14.64
C PRO A 139 0.93 -10.82 14.02
N ARG A 140 0.00 -10.96 13.05
CA ARG A 140 -0.74 -9.84 12.43
C ARG A 140 -1.72 -9.14 13.37
N ASP A 141 -2.10 -9.77 14.49
CA ASP A 141 -3.03 -9.18 15.46
C ASP A 141 -2.32 -8.31 16.53
N LEU A 142 -0.98 -8.37 16.63
CA LEU A 142 -0.25 -7.92 17.82
C LEU A 142 0.79 -6.83 17.61
N GLY A 143 1.24 -6.61 16.38
CA GLY A 143 2.36 -5.70 16.13
C GLY A 143 2.32 -5.10 14.74
N PRO A 144 3.27 -4.20 14.45
CA PRO A 144 3.43 -3.67 13.12
C PRO A 144 3.70 -4.83 12.16
N THR A 145 2.83 -4.98 11.17
CA THR A 145 3.03 -5.86 10.02
C THR A 145 4.21 -5.36 9.17
N SER A 146 4.66 -6.16 8.21
CA SER A 146 5.64 -5.69 7.21
C SER A 146 5.16 -4.43 6.48
N GLY A 147 3.85 -4.29 6.25
CA GLY A 147 3.24 -3.09 5.70
C GLY A 147 3.33 -1.88 6.63
N ASP A 148 3.13 -2.07 7.94
CA ASP A 148 3.26 -0.99 8.92
C ASP A 148 4.72 -0.52 9.05
N VAL A 149 5.67 -1.45 9.01
CA VAL A 149 7.10 -1.13 8.97
C VAL A 149 7.43 -0.36 7.69
N ALA A 150 6.99 -0.84 6.53
CA ALA A 150 7.20 -0.13 5.26
C ALA A 150 6.63 1.30 5.28
N ALA A 151 5.40 1.48 5.78
CA ALA A 151 4.78 2.78 5.92
C ALA A 151 5.55 3.71 6.87
N GLN A 152 6.12 3.18 7.96
CA GLN A 152 6.98 3.97 8.85
C GLN A 152 8.28 4.40 8.16
N LEU A 153 8.87 3.54 7.33
CA LEU A 153 10.11 3.87 6.61
C LEU A 153 9.90 4.92 5.50
N GLU A 154 8.68 5.14 5.02
CA GLU A 154 8.38 6.20 4.04
C GLU A 154 8.42 7.62 4.64
N THR A 155 8.35 7.75 5.97
CA THR A 155 8.32 9.06 6.65
C THR A 155 9.52 9.32 7.56
N ARG A 156 10.29 8.28 7.89
CA ARG A 156 11.53 8.41 8.68
C ARG A 156 12.71 8.54 7.75
N THR A 157 13.45 9.64 7.88
CA THR A 157 14.63 9.92 7.04
C THR A 157 15.82 9.01 7.36
N ASP A 158 16.01 8.68 8.64
CA ASP A 158 17.20 7.95 9.14
C ASP A 158 16.79 6.77 10.05
N PRO A 159 16.12 5.73 9.50
CA PRO A 159 15.75 4.57 10.29
C PRO A 159 16.98 3.71 10.61
N GLU A 160 17.16 3.36 11.88
CA GLU A 160 18.15 2.34 12.27
C GLU A 160 17.64 0.96 11.82
N LEU A 161 18.34 0.35 10.87
CA LEU A 161 18.05 -0.99 10.36
C LEU A 161 19.20 -1.93 10.69
N GLU A 162 18.87 -3.07 11.28
CA GLU A 162 19.79 -4.21 11.40
C GLU A 162 20.17 -4.74 10.01
N ASP A 163 21.38 -5.30 9.87
CA ASP A 163 21.93 -5.73 8.59
C ASP A 163 20.96 -6.59 7.76
N PRO A 164 20.26 -7.62 8.30
CA PRO A 164 19.29 -8.39 7.51
C PRO A 164 18.13 -7.58 6.96
N ALA A 165 17.60 -6.62 7.74
CA ALA A 165 16.50 -5.77 7.32
C ALA A 165 16.94 -4.78 6.24
N LEU A 166 18.15 -4.23 6.39
CA LEU A 166 18.78 -3.37 5.38
C LEU A 166 18.96 -4.12 4.04
N LEU A 167 19.43 -5.37 4.06
CA LEU A 167 19.63 -6.16 2.84
C LEU A 167 18.30 -6.48 2.13
N VAL A 168 17.23 -6.74 2.88
CA VAL A 168 15.87 -6.88 2.32
C VAL A 168 15.40 -5.59 1.67
N MET A 169 15.62 -4.44 2.34
CA MET A 169 15.29 -3.13 1.78
C MET A 169 16.10 -2.85 0.50
N LEU A 170 17.39 -3.17 0.48
CA LEU A 170 18.23 -3.03 -0.71
C LEU A 170 17.70 -3.84 -1.89
N ALA A 171 17.37 -5.12 -1.66
CA ALA A 171 16.81 -5.99 -2.71
C ALA A 171 15.48 -5.46 -3.23
N GLN A 172 14.60 -4.99 -2.34
CA GLN A 172 13.33 -4.36 -2.71
C GLN A 172 13.56 -3.12 -3.58
N ARG A 173 14.44 -2.19 -3.16
CA ARG A 173 14.72 -0.97 -3.94
C ARG A 173 15.34 -1.28 -5.30
N LEU A 174 16.23 -2.26 -5.39
CA LEU A 174 16.77 -2.71 -6.69
C LEU A 174 15.66 -3.27 -7.60
N GLY A 175 14.75 -4.07 -7.05
CA GLY A 175 13.60 -4.60 -7.78
C GLY A 175 12.62 -3.51 -8.25
N GLU A 176 12.32 -2.52 -7.41
CA GLU A 176 11.49 -1.37 -7.75
C GLU A 176 12.08 -0.53 -8.89
N GLN A 177 13.42 -0.47 -9.00
CA GLN A 177 14.12 0.19 -10.10
C GLN A 177 14.30 -0.70 -11.35
N GLY A 178 13.75 -1.93 -11.33
CA GLY A 178 13.80 -2.85 -12.47
C GLY A 178 15.18 -3.48 -12.70
N VAL A 179 16.05 -3.52 -11.70
CA VAL A 179 17.34 -4.21 -11.79
C VAL A 179 17.10 -5.72 -11.90
N TRP A 180 17.65 -6.32 -12.95
CA TRP A 180 17.46 -7.74 -13.23
C TRP A 180 18.07 -8.61 -12.14
N PRO A 181 17.43 -9.73 -11.74
CA PRO A 181 17.98 -10.64 -10.75
C PRO A 181 19.39 -11.13 -11.10
N GLU A 182 19.74 -11.26 -12.38
CA GLU A 182 21.06 -11.70 -12.86
C GLU A 182 22.14 -10.64 -12.69
N ALA A 183 21.77 -9.35 -12.61
CA ALA A 183 22.71 -8.25 -12.51
C ALA A 183 23.39 -8.13 -11.14
N TYR A 184 22.83 -8.76 -10.11
CA TYR A 184 23.36 -8.66 -8.76
C TYR A 184 23.21 -9.92 -7.90
N ARG A 185 24.01 -10.01 -6.83
CA ARG A 185 23.84 -11.01 -5.76
C ARG A 185 24.00 -10.34 -4.40
N ILE A 186 23.16 -10.70 -3.44
CA ILE A 186 23.31 -10.32 -2.03
C ILE A 186 23.52 -11.62 -1.24
N ALA A 187 24.58 -11.69 -0.43
CA ALA A 187 25.00 -12.90 0.25
C ALA A 187 25.22 -14.09 -0.72
N GLY A 188 25.77 -13.78 -1.89
CA GLY A 188 26.10 -14.74 -2.94
C GLY A 188 27.08 -14.15 -3.94
N ARG A 189 27.64 -15.02 -4.80
CA ARG A 189 28.60 -14.65 -5.84
C ARG A 189 28.16 -15.26 -7.17
N ALA A 190 28.22 -14.46 -8.24
CA ALA A 190 27.95 -14.93 -9.60
C ALA A 190 28.75 -14.10 -10.61
N ASP A 191 29.31 -14.77 -11.61
CA ASP A 191 30.03 -14.09 -12.68
C ASP A 191 29.10 -13.21 -13.51
N GLY A 192 29.59 -12.03 -13.91
CA GLY A 192 28.81 -11.00 -14.61
C GLY A 192 27.94 -10.14 -13.69
N ALA A 193 27.80 -10.49 -12.40
CA ALA A 193 26.97 -9.78 -11.45
C ALA A 193 27.78 -8.88 -10.50
N TRP A 194 27.16 -7.80 -10.04
CA TRP A 194 27.62 -7.03 -8.89
C TRP A 194 27.18 -7.72 -7.60
N CYS A 195 28.12 -8.07 -6.74
CA CYS A 195 27.86 -8.88 -5.56
C CYS A 195 28.14 -8.08 -4.29
N LEU A 196 27.27 -8.21 -3.28
CA LEU A 196 27.48 -7.70 -1.91
C LEU A 196 27.55 -8.88 -0.94
N ASN A 197 28.67 -9.00 -0.22
CA ASN A 197 28.94 -10.12 0.68
C ASN A 197 29.59 -9.68 1.99
N SER A 198 29.22 -10.34 3.10
CA SER A 198 30.00 -10.26 4.34
C SER A 198 31.25 -11.12 4.21
N THR A 199 32.40 -10.57 4.57
CA THR A 199 33.72 -11.21 4.51
C THR A 199 34.50 -10.97 5.81
N GLU A 200 35.67 -11.59 5.94
CA GLU A 200 36.57 -11.33 7.08
C GLU A 200 37.10 -9.88 7.10
N GLN A 201 37.11 -9.18 5.96
CA GLN A 201 37.56 -7.78 5.84
C GLN A 201 36.40 -6.77 5.98
N GLY A 202 35.22 -7.24 6.39
CA GLY A 202 33.98 -6.47 6.40
C GLY A 202 33.10 -6.77 5.18
N TRP A 203 32.31 -5.79 4.75
CA TRP A 203 31.38 -5.91 3.64
C TRP A 203 32.06 -5.61 2.31
N GLU A 204 32.11 -6.59 1.42
CA GLU A 204 32.65 -6.46 0.06
C GLU A 204 31.52 -6.15 -0.92
N VAL A 205 31.74 -5.15 -1.79
CA VAL A 205 30.96 -4.94 -3.01
C VAL A 205 31.90 -5.03 -4.21
N ALA A 206 31.63 -5.95 -5.13
CA ALA A 206 32.48 -6.15 -6.31
C ALA A 206 31.71 -6.71 -7.51
N LYS A 207 32.16 -6.39 -8.73
CA LYS A 207 31.82 -7.20 -9.90
C LYS A 207 32.63 -8.50 -9.89
N TYR A 208 31.98 -9.61 -10.17
CA TYR A 208 32.62 -10.93 -10.25
C TYR A 208 32.84 -11.38 -11.70
N GLU A 209 34.03 -11.90 -12.00
CA GLU A 209 34.38 -12.53 -13.27
C GLU A 209 35.28 -13.74 -13.01
N ASN A 210 34.98 -14.88 -13.64
CA ASN A 210 35.70 -16.16 -13.45
C ASN A 210 35.87 -16.55 -11.97
N GLY A 211 34.82 -16.34 -11.16
CA GLY A 211 34.77 -16.62 -9.74
C GLY A 211 35.58 -15.67 -8.86
N ARG A 212 36.09 -14.55 -9.40
CA ARG A 212 36.95 -13.59 -8.68
C ARG A 212 36.39 -12.17 -8.72
N PRO A 213 36.58 -11.37 -7.66
CA PRO A 213 36.21 -9.96 -7.70
C PRO A 213 37.21 -9.15 -8.54
N VAL A 214 36.72 -8.29 -9.43
CA VAL A 214 37.55 -7.45 -10.34
C VAL A 214 37.62 -5.99 -9.88
N GLU A 215 36.57 -5.50 -9.21
CA GLU A 215 36.46 -4.12 -8.71
C GLU A 215 35.98 -4.15 -7.25
N ALA A 216 36.78 -4.72 -6.35
CA ALA A 216 36.39 -4.91 -4.95
C ALA A 216 36.50 -3.62 -4.13
N TRP A 217 35.39 -3.28 -3.46
CA TRP A 217 35.31 -2.22 -2.46
C TRP A 217 34.91 -2.83 -1.12
N TYR A 218 35.64 -2.46 -0.05
CA TYR A 218 35.39 -2.98 1.30
C TYR A 218 34.86 -1.87 2.21
N PHE A 219 33.84 -2.20 2.99
CA PHE A 219 33.17 -1.30 3.92
C PHE A 219 33.08 -1.95 5.30
N TYR A 220 33.22 -1.14 6.35
CA TYR A 220 33.10 -1.63 7.72
C TYR A 220 31.66 -1.98 8.11
N ARG A 221 30.68 -1.21 7.63
CA ARG A 221 29.24 -1.38 7.91
C ARG A 221 28.49 -1.80 6.64
N ALA A 222 27.38 -2.51 6.81
CA ALA A 222 26.52 -2.94 5.71
C ALA A 222 25.88 -1.76 4.97
N GLU A 223 25.50 -0.70 5.68
CA GLU A 223 24.80 0.46 5.13
C GLU A 223 25.56 1.18 4.00
N PRO A 224 26.82 1.62 4.18
CA PRO A 224 27.62 2.17 3.08
C PRO A 224 27.81 1.19 1.91
N ALA A 225 27.96 -0.11 2.19
CA ALA A 225 28.08 -1.13 1.14
C ALA A 225 26.77 -1.25 0.33
N ALA A 226 25.62 -1.23 1.00
CA ALA A 226 24.31 -1.26 0.36
C ALA A 226 24.07 -0.02 -0.51
N GLN A 227 24.39 1.17 0.01
CA GLN A 227 24.33 2.44 -0.74
C GLN A 227 25.26 2.41 -1.96
N PHE A 228 26.46 1.87 -1.81
CA PHE A 228 27.42 1.72 -2.90
C PHE A 228 26.90 0.75 -3.98
N LEU A 229 26.37 -0.42 -3.61
CA LEU A 229 25.81 -1.37 -4.59
C LEU A 229 24.64 -0.73 -5.36
N LEU A 230 23.75 -0.03 -4.67
CA LEU A 230 22.63 0.69 -5.29
C LEU A 230 23.13 1.71 -6.31
N GLY A 231 24.10 2.55 -5.94
CA GLY A 231 24.73 3.51 -6.85
C GLY A 231 25.46 2.84 -8.02
N ALA A 232 26.20 1.77 -7.76
CA ALA A 232 26.94 1.02 -8.77
C ALA A 232 26.01 0.45 -9.86
N LEU A 233 24.82 -0.02 -9.49
CA LEU A 233 23.85 -0.58 -10.43
C LEU A 233 23.04 0.50 -11.16
N LEU A 234 22.60 1.56 -10.47
CA LEU A 234 21.68 2.54 -11.03
C LEU A 234 22.35 3.66 -11.84
N LEU A 235 23.62 3.97 -11.57
CA LEU A 235 24.33 5.05 -12.27
C LEU A 235 24.58 4.72 -13.75
N HIS A 236 24.73 3.44 -14.10
CA HIS A 236 24.97 3.00 -15.47
C HIS A 236 23.80 2.14 -15.95
N PRO A 237 22.94 2.63 -16.87
CA PRO A 237 21.72 1.93 -17.28
C PRO A 237 21.94 0.49 -17.79
N ALA A 238 23.09 0.21 -18.41
CA ALA A 238 23.42 -1.12 -18.88
C ALA A 238 23.64 -2.13 -17.74
N ARG A 239 24.02 -1.68 -16.54
CA ARG A 239 24.23 -2.57 -15.38
C ARG A 239 22.92 -3.11 -14.84
N ILE A 240 21.81 -2.38 -15.00
CA ILE A 240 20.46 -2.81 -14.62
C ILE A 240 20.10 -4.13 -15.32
N THR A 241 20.54 -4.33 -16.56
CA THR A 241 20.29 -5.55 -17.36
C THR A 241 21.50 -6.50 -17.42
N ALA A 242 22.47 -6.34 -16.53
CA ALA A 242 23.76 -7.06 -16.57
C ALA A 242 24.52 -6.92 -17.92
N GLY A 243 24.24 -5.85 -18.68
CA GLY A 243 24.79 -5.63 -20.02
C GLY A 243 24.10 -6.43 -21.12
N HIS A 244 23.08 -7.24 -20.80
CA HIS A 244 22.32 -7.96 -21.79
C HIS A 244 21.36 -7.04 -22.54
N PRO A 245 21.11 -7.29 -23.84
CA PRO A 245 20.04 -6.62 -24.56
C PRO A 245 18.70 -6.99 -23.91
N THR A 246 17.75 -6.05 -23.80
CA THR A 246 16.39 -6.44 -23.44
C THR A 246 15.85 -7.41 -24.47
N PRO A 247 15.16 -8.49 -24.06
CA PRO A 247 14.44 -9.36 -24.98
C PRO A 247 13.56 -8.53 -25.91
N LEU A 248 13.47 -8.95 -27.17
CA LEU A 248 12.47 -8.39 -28.07
C LEU A 248 11.10 -8.88 -27.58
N GLU A 249 10.36 -8.00 -26.92
CA GLU A 249 9.02 -8.29 -26.44
C GLU A 249 8.11 -8.62 -27.63
N THR A 250 7.32 -9.68 -27.47
CA THR A 250 6.31 -10.07 -28.45
C THR A 250 5.12 -9.11 -28.44
N SER A 251 4.36 -9.05 -29.53
CA SER A 251 3.14 -8.21 -29.58
C SER A 251 2.13 -8.53 -28.46
N ALA A 252 2.11 -9.77 -27.96
CA ALA A 252 1.26 -10.17 -26.84
C ALA A 252 1.75 -9.56 -25.52
N GLU A 253 3.05 -9.67 -25.21
CA GLU A 253 3.66 -9.04 -24.01
C GLU A 253 3.54 -7.51 -24.05
N LEU A 254 3.51 -6.92 -25.26
CA LEU A 254 3.39 -5.48 -25.42
C LEU A 254 2.00 -4.91 -25.10
N ALA A 255 0.95 -5.72 -25.19
CA ALA A 255 -0.41 -5.29 -24.88
C ALA A 255 -0.58 -4.89 -23.40
N ASP A 256 0.28 -5.41 -22.52
CA ASP A 256 0.23 -5.18 -21.08
C ASP A 256 0.91 -3.87 -20.64
N TRP A 257 1.58 -3.15 -21.55
CA TRP A 257 2.14 -1.84 -21.22
C TRP A 257 1.02 -0.82 -20.96
N PRO A 258 1.10 0.00 -19.89
CA PRO A 258 0.02 0.90 -19.48
C PRO A 258 -0.15 2.12 -20.40
N ILE A 259 0.81 2.34 -21.31
CA ILE A 259 0.76 3.40 -22.32
C ILE A 259 0.98 2.72 -23.67
N GLN A 260 0.08 2.98 -24.61
CA GLN A 260 0.17 2.43 -25.96
C GLN A 260 0.43 3.56 -26.97
N PRO A 261 1.19 3.30 -28.05
CA PRO A 261 1.27 4.22 -29.17
C PRO A 261 -0.13 4.49 -29.74
N THR A 262 -0.41 5.75 -30.07
CA THR A 262 -1.63 6.13 -30.77
C THR A 262 -1.63 5.59 -32.20
N GLU A 263 -2.78 5.64 -32.88
CA GLU A 263 -2.89 5.22 -34.27
C GLU A 263 -1.86 5.95 -35.17
N GLY A 264 -1.19 5.19 -36.04
CA GLY A 264 -0.15 5.68 -36.94
C GLY A 264 1.24 5.84 -36.31
N GLU A 265 1.39 5.71 -34.99
CA GLU A 265 2.72 5.69 -34.35
C GLU A 265 3.40 4.31 -34.45
N PRO A 266 4.75 4.27 -34.49
CA PRO A 266 5.50 3.03 -34.41
C PRO A 266 5.08 2.16 -33.21
N PRO A 267 4.93 0.83 -33.38
CA PRO A 267 4.63 -0.05 -32.28
C PRO A 267 5.78 -0.10 -31.26
N LEU A 268 5.47 -0.47 -30.01
CA LEU A 268 6.47 -0.59 -28.94
C LEU A 268 7.55 -1.66 -29.20
N THR A 269 7.36 -2.55 -30.17
CA THR A 269 8.40 -3.48 -30.65
C THR A 269 9.60 -2.75 -31.25
N LEU A 270 9.42 -1.52 -31.73
CA LEU A 270 10.49 -0.69 -32.29
C LEU A 270 11.26 0.11 -31.23
N LEU A 271 10.98 -0.13 -29.95
CA LEU A 271 11.72 0.41 -28.82
C LEU A 271 12.30 -0.74 -27.97
N ARG A 272 13.62 -0.69 -27.72
CA ARG A 272 14.32 -1.56 -26.76
C ARG A 272 14.57 -0.85 -25.44
N ASN A 273 14.95 -1.58 -24.40
CA ASN A 273 15.24 -1.04 -23.07
C ASN A 273 14.08 -0.19 -22.51
N LYS A 274 12.84 -0.61 -22.80
CA LYS A 274 11.64 0.11 -22.38
C LYS A 274 11.50 0.07 -20.87
N ARG A 275 11.07 1.18 -20.29
CA ARG A 275 10.71 1.30 -18.87
C ARG A 275 9.78 2.48 -18.65
N ILE A 276 9.04 2.47 -17.56
CA ILE A 276 8.22 3.61 -17.16
C ILE A 276 9.10 4.58 -16.38
N VAL A 277 9.11 5.85 -16.79
CA VAL A 277 9.81 6.93 -16.06
C VAL A 277 8.88 8.11 -15.89
N ARG A 278 9.20 8.98 -14.93
CA ARG A 278 8.51 10.24 -14.74
C ARG A 278 9.38 11.38 -15.25
N LEU A 279 9.01 11.98 -16.38
CA LEU A 279 9.66 13.19 -16.86
C LEU A 279 9.22 14.38 -16.00
N GLY A 280 10.17 15.25 -15.64
CA GLY A 280 9.91 16.42 -14.80
C GLY A 280 9.21 17.54 -15.55
N ALA A 281 8.60 18.46 -14.80
CA ALA A 281 8.19 19.75 -15.37
C ALA A 281 9.44 20.51 -15.85
N GLY A 282 9.32 21.23 -16.96
CA GLY A 282 10.40 21.95 -17.61
C GLY A 282 11.16 21.14 -18.67
N THR A 283 11.04 19.80 -18.68
CA THR A 283 11.66 18.93 -19.69
C THR A 283 11.17 19.31 -21.09
N VAL A 284 12.10 19.48 -22.02
CA VAL A 284 11.80 19.70 -23.44
C VAL A 284 11.89 18.38 -24.18
N VAL A 285 10.92 18.13 -25.05
CA VAL A 285 10.85 16.94 -25.91
C VAL A 285 10.68 17.36 -27.37
N LEU A 286 11.24 16.56 -28.27
CA LEU A 286 11.20 16.77 -29.72
C LEU A 286 10.21 15.81 -30.36
N ARG A 287 9.47 16.27 -31.36
CA ARG A 287 8.55 15.46 -32.13
C ARG A 287 8.80 15.64 -33.62
N PHE A 288 8.78 14.52 -34.35
CA PHE A 288 8.68 14.48 -35.80
C PHE A 288 7.29 13.97 -36.17
N GLY A 289 6.41 14.87 -36.61
CA GLY A 289 5.02 14.63 -36.99
C GLY A 289 4.00 15.60 -36.35
N GLY A 290 2.77 15.57 -36.87
CA GLY A 290 1.63 16.38 -36.40
C GLY A 290 1.14 16.03 -34.99
N ASP A 291 0.18 16.78 -34.45
CA ASP A 291 -0.23 16.73 -33.03
C ASP A 291 -1.12 15.52 -32.62
N GLY A 292 -1.50 14.67 -33.58
CA GLY A 292 -2.36 13.51 -33.35
C GLY A 292 -1.68 12.32 -32.68
N GLY A 293 -0.34 12.29 -32.65
CA GLY A 293 0.41 11.18 -32.08
C GLY A 293 0.97 11.44 -30.69
N ASN A 294 1.53 10.41 -30.05
CA ASN A 294 2.09 10.49 -28.69
C ASN A 294 3.57 10.11 -28.57
N LEU A 295 4.26 9.81 -29.69
CA LEU A 295 5.69 9.55 -29.69
C LEU A 295 6.48 10.86 -29.75
N VAL A 296 7.38 11.04 -28.81
CA VAL A 296 8.36 12.13 -28.78
C VAL A 296 9.75 11.57 -28.51
N HIS A 297 10.77 12.41 -28.60
CA HIS A 297 12.16 12.05 -28.42
C HIS A 297 12.84 13.04 -27.48
N HIS A 298 14.04 12.68 -27.03
CA HIS A 298 14.95 13.64 -26.43
C HIS A 298 15.16 14.83 -27.36
N ASP A 299 15.31 16.03 -26.81
CA ASP A 299 15.29 17.29 -27.57
C ASP A 299 16.49 17.48 -28.53
N GLU A 300 17.56 16.71 -28.30
CA GLU A 300 18.75 16.59 -29.14
C GLU A 300 18.74 15.38 -30.10
N ALA A 301 17.63 14.64 -30.19
CA ALA A 301 17.55 13.47 -31.07
C ALA A 301 17.68 13.88 -32.55
N ARG A 302 18.56 13.20 -33.29
CA ARG A 302 18.68 13.40 -34.74
C ARG A 302 17.66 12.53 -35.47
N PHE A 303 17.04 13.05 -36.52
CA PHE A 303 16.04 12.31 -37.30
C PHE A 303 16.47 10.88 -37.69
N PRO A 304 17.68 10.61 -38.23
CA PRO A 304 18.10 9.25 -38.59
C PRO A 304 18.15 8.26 -37.42
N THR A 305 18.26 8.75 -36.18
CA THR A 305 18.28 7.89 -34.99
C THR A 305 16.88 7.51 -34.49
N THR A 306 15.82 8.13 -35.04
CA THR A 306 14.43 7.88 -34.63
C THR A 306 13.81 6.65 -35.29
N SER A 307 14.39 6.18 -36.39
CA SER A 307 13.85 5.09 -37.20
C SER A 307 12.43 5.34 -37.75
N LEU A 308 12.05 6.62 -37.91
CA LEU A 308 10.77 7.04 -38.46
C LEU A 308 10.79 7.11 -40.01
N PRO A 309 9.61 7.03 -40.66
CA PRO A 309 9.48 7.31 -42.10
C PRO A 309 9.92 8.74 -42.44
N ILE A 310 10.65 8.89 -43.56
CA ILE A 310 11.34 10.13 -43.97
C ILE A 310 10.39 11.33 -44.11
N GLU A 311 9.11 11.08 -44.41
CA GLU A 311 8.09 12.12 -44.57
C GLU A 311 7.91 12.94 -43.28
N ARG A 312 8.19 12.35 -42.11
CA ARG A 312 8.06 13.00 -40.81
C ARG A 312 9.19 13.99 -40.50
N GLU A 313 10.31 13.95 -41.24
CA GLU A 313 11.47 14.81 -41.00
C GLU A 313 11.11 16.31 -41.12
N ASN A 314 10.16 16.63 -42.00
CA ASN A 314 9.73 18.01 -42.26
C ASN A 314 8.78 18.59 -41.19
N GLU A 315 8.26 17.76 -40.28
CA GLU A 315 7.30 18.17 -39.25
C GLU A 315 7.96 18.17 -37.87
N GLU A 316 8.97 19.02 -37.69
CA GLU A 316 9.72 19.13 -36.44
C GLU A 316 9.08 20.11 -35.45
N HIS A 317 8.78 19.63 -34.23
CA HIS A 317 8.16 20.42 -33.17
C HIS A 317 8.80 20.16 -31.81
N LYS A 318 9.00 21.21 -31.02
CA LYS A 318 9.44 21.09 -29.61
C LYS A 318 8.32 21.44 -28.65
N TYR A 319 8.22 20.66 -27.58
CA TYR A 319 7.24 20.86 -26.51
C TYR A 319 7.95 20.87 -25.16
N ARG A 320 7.45 21.69 -24.24
CA ARG A 320 7.90 21.70 -22.84
C ARG A 320 6.82 21.09 -21.97
N LEU A 321 7.21 20.24 -21.03
CA LEU A 321 6.32 19.70 -20.01
C LEU A 321 6.02 20.77 -18.97
N CYS A 322 4.74 21.07 -18.75
CA CYS A 322 4.31 22.03 -17.72
C CYS A 322 4.08 21.35 -16.36
N ARG A 323 4.00 20.02 -16.34
CA ARG A 323 3.89 19.18 -15.14
C ARG A 323 4.60 17.84 -15.35
N PRO A 324 4.91 17.10 -14.28
CA PRO A 324 5.50 15.78 -14.44
C PRO A 324 4.56 14.81 -15.17
N LEU A 325 5.10 14.04 -16.12
CA LEU A 325 4.36 13.01 -16.87
C LEU A 325 5.04 11.64 -16.71
N SER A 326 4.23 10.61 -16.41
CA SER A 326 4.67 9.22 -16.51
C SER A 326 4.63 8.79 -17.97
N VAL A 327 5.75 8.32 -18.49
CA VAL A 327 5.94 7.97 -19.91
C VAL A 327 6.65 6.63 -20.03
N ILE A 328 6.51 5.97 -21.18
CA ILE A 328 7.44 4.90 -21.53
C ILE A 328 8.66 5.56 -22.17
N ILE A 329 9.84 5.40 -21.57
CA ILE A 329 11.11 5.69 -22.25
C ILE A 329 11.60 4.41 -22.94
N GLY A 330 12.17 4.53 -24.12
CA GLY A 330 12.84 3.44 -24.83
C GLY A 330 13.87 3.95 -25.82
N LEU A 331 14.70 3.06 -26.34
CA LEU A 331 15.67 3.37 -27.40
C LEU A 331 15.13 2.85 -28.73
N ALA A 332 15.07 3.71 -29.74
CA ALA A 332 14.69 3.30 -31.09
C ALA A 332 15.61 2.18 -31.60
N VAL A 333 15.05 1.10 -32.12
CA VAL A 333 15.80 0.03 -32.77
C VAL A 333 16.14 0.42 -34.21
N PRO A 334 17.20 -0.13 -34.83
CA PRO A 334 17.44 0.03 -36.25
C PRO A 334 16.25 -0.48 -37.08
N TRP A 335 15.74 0.33 -38.01
CA TRP A 335 14.61 -0.04 -38.86
C TRP A 335 14.62 0.79 -40.15
N ALA A 336 14.08 0.23 -41.25
CA ALA A 336 13.98 0.91 -42.55
C ALA A 336 15.31 1.56 -43.03
N SER A 337 16.43 0.87 -42.84
CA SER A 337 17.80 1.34 -43.15
C SER A 337 18.30 2.53 -42.30
N LEU A 338 17.56 2.92 -41.26
CA LEU A 338 17.99 3.89 -40.28
C LEU A 338 18.69 3.21 -39.09
N PRO A 339 19.74 3.82 -38.52
CA PRO A 339 20.55 3.22 -37.45
C PRO A 339 19.83 3.09 -36.10
N GLY A 340 18.70 3.80 -35.89
CA GLY A 340 18.06 3.87 -34.58
C GLY A 340 18.94 4.57 -33.53
N GLY A 341 18.62 4.34 -32.26
CA GLY A 341 19.38 4.83 -31.10
C GLY A 341 18.85 6.10 -30.45
N ALA A 342 17.81 6.75 -30.98
CA ALA A 342 17.18 7.87 -30.31
C ALA A 342 16.57 7.42 -28.97
N VAL A 343 16.73 8.25 -27.95
CA VAL A 343 15.93 8.15 -26.72
C VAL A 343 14.54 8.69 -27.04
N SER A 344 13.55 7.80 -26.97
CA SER A 344 12.17 8.06 -27.32
C SER A 344 11.28 7.93 -26.09
N TYR A 345 10.21 8.72 -26.06
CA TYR A 345 9.18 8.69 -25.04
C TYR A 345 7.81 8.50 -25.69
N VAL A 346 7.03 7.56 -25.17
CA VAL A 346 5.61 7.42 -25.52
C VAL A 346 4.79 8.05 -24.39
N LEU A 347 4.09 9.13 -24.72
CA LEU A 347 3.27 9.88 -23.76
C LEU A 347 1.91 9.20 -23.52
N PRO A 348 1.25 9.42 -22.38
CA PRO A 348 -0.05 8.81 -22.07
C PRO A 348 -1.18 9.16 -23.05
N LYS A 349 -1.10 10.32 -23.71
CA LYS A 349 -2.11 10.83 -24.64
C LYS A 349 -1.44 11.45 -25.86
N ALA A 350 -2.23 11.74 -26.90
CA ALA A 350 -1.75 12.50 -28.05
C ALA A 350 -1.29 13.91 -27.64
N ILE A 351 -0.36 14.48 -28.42
CA ILE A 351 0.14 15.84 -28.19
C ILE A 351 -1.00 16.86 -28.07
N ARG A 352 -2.00 16.77 -28.95
CA ARG A 352 -3.14 17.69 -28.94
C ARG A 352 -3.93 17.69 -27.63
N GLU A 353 -4.07 16.53 -26.99
CA GLU A 353 -4.76 16.41 -25.71
C GLU A 353 -3.91 16.98 -24.57
N HIS A 354 -2.61 16.74 -24.62
CA HIS A 354 -1.68 17.32 -23.65
C HIS A 354 -1.54 18.84 -23.77
N LEU A 355 -1.69 19.40 -24.97
CA LEU A 355 -1.79 20.85 -25.16
C LEU A 355 -3.11 21.37 -24.58
N ALA A 356 -4.22 20.68 -24.83
CA ALA A 356 -5.55 21.09 -24.37
C ALA A 356 -5.69 21.06 -22.83
N ASP A 357 -5.10 20.06 -22.17
CA ASP A 357 -5.12 19.94 -20.69
C ASP A 357 -3.95 20.68 -20.01
N GLY A 358 -3.14 21.41 -20.77
CA GLY A 358 -2.01 22.21 -20.27
C GLY A 358 -0.83 21.40 -19.74
N SER A 359 -0.76 20.10 -20.04
CA SER A 359 0.38 19.25 -19.69
C SER A 359 1.64 19.58 -20.50
N LEU A 360 1.44 20.00 -21.74
CA LEU A 360 2.48 20.44 -22.65
C LEU A 360 2.20 21.86 -23.13
N GLU A 361 3.26 22.59 -23.43
CA GLU A 361 3.21 23.82 -24.21
C GLU A 361 4.17 23.71 -25.41
N ARG A 362 3.85 24.37 -26.51
CA ARG A 362 4.74 24.43 -27.67
C ARG A 362 5.86 25.42 -27.40
N VAL A 363 7.10 24.99 -27.61
CA VAL A 363 8.26 25.89 -27.54
C VAL A 363 8.38 26.58 -28.89
N VAL A 364 8.21 27.90 -28.90
CA VAL A 364 8.50 28.73 -30.07
C VAL A 364 9.98 29.08 -30.00
N GLY A 365 10.75 28.59 -30.98
CA GLY A 365 12.14 28.96 -31.19
C GLY A 365 12.27 30.29 -31.89
#